data_AF-A0A432G0R9-F1
#
_entry.id   AF-A0A432G0R9-F1
#
_cell.length_a   1.000
_cell.length_b   1.000
_cell.length_c   1.000
_cell.angle_alpha   90.00
_cell.angle_beta   90.00
_cell.angle_gamma   90.00
#
_symmetry.space_group_name_H-M   'P 1'
#
loop_
_entity.id
_entity.type
_entity.pdbx_description
1 polymer ?
#
loop_
_entity_poly.entity_id
_entity_poly.type
_entity_poly.pdbx_seq_one_letter_code
_entity_poly.pdbx_strand_id
1 'polypeptide(L)'
;MIPSPLPTSGTVISEAETCPASFCGVRGYLSNARMPGCDLSAASLRGADLKWANLAECNLRVADFESADLFHTTFDGSVMDHGRFVGANMFGANMNEV
;
A
#
# COMPACT_ATOMS: atom_id res chain seq x y z
N MET A 1 -9.14 -25.75 -10.06
CA MET A 1 -7.92 -26.18 -9.35
C MET A 1 -7.03 -24.95 -9.25
N ILE A 2 -7.25 -24.14 -8.22
CA ILE A 2 -6.46 -22.93 -7.93
C ILE A 2 -5.63 -23.24 -6.69
N PRO A 3 -4.30 -23.11 -6.72
CA PRO A 3 -3.49 -23.39 -5.55
C PRO A 3 -3.72 -22.28 -4.52
N SER A 4 -4.10 -22.69 -3.32
CA SER A 4 -4.15 -21.84 -2.12
C SER A 4 -2.74 -21.29 -1.82
N PRO A 5 -2.53 -19.97 -1.77
CA PRO A 5 -1.23 -19.42 -1.40
C PRO A 5 -1.04 -19.56 0.11
N LEU A 6 -0.04 -20.33 0.52
CA LEU A 6 0.46 -20.30 1.89
C LEU A 6 1.13 -18.94 2.17
N PRO A 7 0.96 -18.36 3.36
CA PRO A 7 1.71 -17.18 3.75
C PRO A 7 3.12 -17.61 4.16
N THR A 8 4.04 -17.68 3.20
CA THR A 8 5.47 -17.76 3.51
C THR A 8 5.93 -16.41 4.07
N SER A 9 6.36 -16.43 5.33
CA SER A 9 7.00 -15.34 6.06
C SER A 9 8.04 -14.63 5.17
N GLY A 10 7.68 -13.48 4.61
CA GLY A 10 8.55 -12.69 3.71
C GLY A 10 8.02 -12.50 2.29
N THR A 11 6.70 -12.39 2.08
CA THR A 11 6.13 -12.13 0.75
C THR A 11 6.56 -10.77 0.21
N VAL A 12 7.62 -10.76 -0.60
CA VAL A 12 7.77 -9.80 -1.70
C VAL A 12 6.64 -10.07 -2.69
N ILE A 13 5.59 -9.25 -2.69
CA ILE A 13 4.55 -9.35 -3.74
C ILE A 13 5.11 -8.77 -5.04
N SER A 14 6.02 -9.50 -5.69
CA SER A 14 6.63 -9.06 -6.94
C SER A 14 5.68 -9.15 -8.13
N GLU A 15 4.64 -9.97 -8.09
CA GLU A 15 3.67 -10.07 -9.19
C GLU A 15 2.33 -10.52 -8.57
N ALA A 16 1.34 -9.63 -8.46
CA ALA A 16 0.00 -10.01 -8.00
C ALA A 16 -1.06 -9.41 -8.92
N GLU A 17 -1.39 -10.19 -9.96
CA GLU A 17 -2.55 -10.06 -10.85
C GLU A 17 -3.91 -10.27 -10.15
N THR A 18 -4.11 -9.80 -8.91
CA THR A 18 -5.39 -10.05 -8.21
C THR A 18 -5.87 -8.85 -7.42
N CYS A 19 -6.61 -7.96 -8.09
CA CYS A 19 -7.76 -7.29 -7.50
C CYS A 19 -8.91 -8.31 -7.49
N PRO A 20 -9.35 -8.78 -6.31
CA PRO A 20 -10.50 -8.11 -5.71
C PRO A 20 -10.48 -8.10 -4.18
N ALA A 21 -10.74 -6.91 -3.61
CA ALA A 21 -11.23 -6.68 -2.25
C ALA A 21 -10.40 -7.22 -1.06
N SER A 22 -10.06 -6.28 -0.17
CA SER A 22 -9.72 -6.53 1.24
C SER A 22 -8.33 -7.10 1.54
N PHE A 23 -7.28 -6.31 1.26
CA PHE A 23 -6.04 -6.37 2.05
C PHE A 23 -6.26 -5.71 3.44
N CYS A 24 -7.23 -6.23 4.21
CA CYS A 24 -7.57 -5.77 5.55
C CYS A 24 -6.69 -6.50 6.59
N GLY A 25 -5.46 -6.04 6.79
CA GLY A 25 -4.66 -6.44 7.96
C GLY A 25 -3.25 -6.94 7.71
N VAL A 26 -2.58 -6.48 6.66
CA VAL A 26 -1.21 -6.92 6.40
C VAL A 26 -0.23 -5.95 7.08
N ARG A 27 0.38 -6.39 8.19
CA ARG A 27 1.70 -5.90 8.65
C ARG A 27 2.78 -6.38 7.68
N GLY A 28 2.61 -6.02 6.41
CA GLY A 28 3.33 -6.58 5.28
C GLY A 28 4.50 -5.70 4.91
N TYR A 29 5.64 -6.35 4.68
CA TYR A 29 6.74 -5.76 3.93
C TYR A 29 6.29 -5.64 2.48
N LEU A 30 5.69 -4.50 2.13
CA LEU A 30 5.21 -4.13 0.80
C LEU A 30 6.25 -3.27 0.07
N SER A 31 7.51 -3.31 0.52
CA SER A 31 8.61 -2.64 -0.15
C SER A 31 8.70 -3.10 -1.60
N ASN A 32 8.77 -2.16 -2.54
CA ASN A 32 8.74 -2.39 -3.98
C ASN A 32 7.44 -3.02 -4.54
N ALA A 33 6.34 -3.03 -3.78
CA ALA A 33 5.05 -3.50 -4.28
C ALA A 33 4.56 -2.61 -5.43
N ARG A 34 3.99 -3.21 -6.49
CA ARG A 34 3.40 -2.48 -7.62
C ARG A 34 1.91 -2.79 -7.69
N MET A 35 1.07 -1.84 -7.27
CA MET A 35 -0.38 -2.03 -7.16
C MET A 35 -1.16 -0.84 -7.73
N PRO A 36 -0.86 -0.32 -8.94
CA PRO A 36 -1.55 0.87 -9.42
C PRO A 36 -3.04 0.60 -9.64
N GLY A 37 -3.90 1.55 -9.25
CA GLY A 37 -5.36 1.43 -9.39
C GLY A 37 -6.05 0.53 -8.37
N CYS A 38 -5.37 0.12 -7.29
CA CYS A 38 -5.94 -0.76 -6.28
C CYS A 38 -6.87 -0.03 -5.30
N ASP A 39 -7.94 -0.69 -4.85
CA ASP A 39 -8.81 -0.17 -3.80
C ASP A 39 -8.30 -0.61 -2.42
N LEU A 40 -7.67 0.33 -1.71
CA LEU A 40 -7.19 0.20 -0.34
C LEU A 40 -7.97 1.14 0.59
N SER A 41 -9.21 1.48 0.23
CA SER A 41 -10.04 2.32 1.08
C SER A 41 -10.26 1.66 2.46
N ALA A 42 -10.11 2.45 3.52
CA ALA A 42 -10.13 2.02 4.91
C ALA A 42 -9.11 0.91 5.28
N ALA A 43 -8.06 0.69 4.47
CA ALA A 43 -7.03 -0.28 4.78
C ALA A 43 -6.21 0.15 6.01
N SER A 44 -5.90 -0.79 6.90
CA SER A 44 -4.99 -0.57 8.01
C SER A 44 -3.57 -0.96 7.61
N LEU A 45 -2.73 0.04 7.35
CA LEU A 45 -1.33 -0.06 6.96
C LEU A 45 -0.40 0.53 8.04
N ARG A 46 -0.85 0.50 9.30
CA ARG A 46 -0.10 1.05 10.43
C ARG A 46 1.23 0.31 10.61
N GLY A 47 2.33 1.05 10.59
CA GLY A 47 3.68 0.49 10.70
C GLY A 47 4.10 -0.37 9.50
N ALA A 48 3.40 -0.29 8.37
CA ALA A 48 3.76 -1.04 7.16
C ALA A 48 5.05 -0.49 6.54
N ASP A 49 5.88 -1.38 5.99
CA ASP A 49 7.04 -1.01 5.19
C ASP A 49 6.62 -0.95 3.72
N LEU A 50 6.44 0.26 3.19
CA LEU A 50 5.99 0.56 1.84
C LEU A 50 7.10 1.25 1.03
N LYS A 51 8.35 1.12 1.45
CA LYS A 51 9.46 1.79 0.77
C LYS A 51 9.51 1.42 -0.71
N TRP A 52 9.64 2.41 -1.59
CA TRP A 52 9.66 2.20 -3.05
C TRP A 52 8.40 1.57 -3.64
N ALA A 53 7.28 1.52 -2.90
CA ALA A 53 6.03 0.99 -3.42
C ALA A 53 5.42 1.94 -4.48
N ASN A 54 4.69 1.38 -5.43
CA ASN A 54 3.91 2.12 -6.41
C ASN A 54 2.42 1.90 -6.12
N LEU A 55 1.82 2.93 -5.52
CA LEU A 55 0.40 3.06 -5.19
C LEU A 55 -0.29 4.13 -6.07
N ALA A 56 0.24 4.35 -7.28
CA ALA A 56 -0.37 5.29 -8.23
C ALA A 56 -1.82 4.92 -8.54
N GLU A 57 -2.71 5.90 -8.70
CA GLU A 57 -4.12 5.70 -9.04
C GLU A 57 -4.94 4.87 -8.03
N CYS A 58 -4.38 4.55 -6.85
CA CYS A 58 -5.07 3.79 -5.82
C CYS A 58 -6.16 4.60 -5.10
N ASN A 59 -7.22 3.94 -4.66
CA ASN A 59 -8.17 4.52 -3.71
C ASN A 59 -7.67 4.28 -2.28
N LEU A 60 -7.11 5.30 -1.64
CA LEU A 60 -6.56 5.28 -0.28
C LEU A 60 -7.46 6.03 0.73
N ARG A 61 -8.74 6.23 0.40
CA ARG A 61 -9.68 6.95 1.26
C ARG A 61 -9.80 6.29 2.62
N VAL A 62 -9.69 7.08 3.69
CA VAL A 62 -9.78 6.59 5.09
C VAL A 62 -8.70 5.56 5.44
N ALA A 63 -7.66 5.38 4.61
CA ALA A 63 -6.58 4.45 4.90
C ALA A 63 -5.71 4.95 6.06
N ASP A 64 -5.20 4.02 6.86
CA ASP A 64 -4.42 4.32 8.05
C ASP A 64 -2.95 3.89 7.88
N PHE A 65 -2.09 4.87 7.63
CA PHE A 65 -0.64 4.76 7.48
C PHE A 65 0.12 5.20 8.74
N GLU A 66 -0.50 5.19 9.92
CA GLU A 66 0.17 5.61 11.15
C GLU A 66 1.49 4.86 11.37
N SER A 67 2.58 5.60 11.53
CA SER A 67 3.96 5.06 11.67
C SER A 67 4.46 4.19 10.50
N ALA A 68 3.83 4.25 9.32
CA ALA A 68 4.28 3.52 8.14
C ALA A 68 5.54 4.13 7.50
N ASP A 69 6.35 3.31 6.85
CA ASP A 69 7.53 3.75 6.11
C ASP A 69 7.19 3.89 4.62
N LEU A 70 6.94 5.12 4.18
CA LEU A 70 6.54 5.49 2.81
C LEU A 70 7.72 6.04 1.99
N PHE A 71 8.97 5.77 2.39
CA PHE A 71 10.17 6.31 1.72
C PHE A 71 10.17 5.97 0.22
N HIS A 72 10.27 6.98 -0.65
CA HIS A 72 10.22 6.80 -2.11
C HIS A 72 8.95 6.11 -2.66
N THR A 73 7.82 6.18 -1.96
CA THR A 73 6.54 5.64 -2.44
C THR A 73 5.92 6.56 -3.51
N THR A 74 5.33 5.99 -4.55
CA THR A 74 4.59 6.76 -5.58
C THR A 74 3.10 6.69 -5.32
N PHE A 75 2.46 7.85 -5.26
CA PHE A 75 1.02 8.05 -5.03
C PHE A 75 0.33 8.79 -6.19
N ASP A 76 1.00 8.95 -7.33
CA ASP A 76 0.49 9.73 -8.47
C ASP A 76 -0.89 9.23 -8.93
N GLY A 77 -1.89 10.11 -8.98
CA GLY A 77 -3.29 9.79 -9.31
C GLY A 77 -4.10 9.14 -8.18
N SER A 78 -3.50 8.86 -7.02
CA SER A 78 -4.18 8.16 -5.92
C SER A 78 -5.10 9.08 -5.14
N VAL A 79 -6.24 8.56 -4.66
CA VAL A 79 -7.21 9.36 -3.92
C VAL A 79 -7.10 9.09 -2.43
N MET A 80 -6.71 10.11 -1.66
CA MET A 80 -6.30 9.94 -0.25
C MET A 80 -7.24 10.62 0.77
N ASP A 81 -8.52 10.80 0.46
CA ASP A 81 -9.45 11.54 1.34
C ASP A 81 -9.53 10.93 2.74
N HIS A 82 -9.33 11.75 3.77
CA HIS A 82 -9.39 11.35 5.19
C HIS A 82 -8.37 10.26 5.60
N GLY A 83 -7.28 10.08 4.85
CA GLY A 83 -6.19 9.17 5.24
C GLY A 83 -5.44 9.66 6.50
N ARG A 84 -4.99 8.72 7.34
CA ARG A 84 -4.19 9.01 8.54
C ARG A 84 -2.71 8.71 8.28
N PHE A 85 -1.85 9.72 8.37
CA PHE A 85 -0.40 9.61 8.11
C PHE A 85 0.46 9.98 9.33
N VAL A 86 -0.11 9.89 10.54
CA VAL A 86 0.56 10.32 11.77
C VAL A 86 1.84 9.50 12.00
N GLY A 87 2.99 10.15 12.03
CA GLY A 87 4.29 9.50 12.21
C GLY A 87 4.78 8.69 11.01
N ALA A 88 4.13 8.78 9.84
CA ALA A 88 4.58 8.11 8.63
C ALA A 88 5.83 8.78 8.05
N ASN A 89 6.79 7.98 7.57
CA ASN A 89 7.98 8.47 6.88
C ASN A 89 7.70 8.68 5.39
N MET A 90 7.39 9.91 4.99
CA MET A 90 7.06 10.27 3.60
C MET A 90 8.24 10.85 2.81
N PHE A 91 9.48 10.64 3.26
CA PHE A 91 10.63 11.22 2.58
C PHE A 91 10.81 10.64 1.16
N GLY A 92 10.88 11.52 0.17
CA GLY A 92 10.98 11.12 -1.25
C GLY A 92 9.69 10.53 -1.83
N ALA A 93 8.58 10.54 -1.09
CA ALA A 93 7.29 10.13 -1.63
C ALA A 93 6.84 11.08 -2.75
N ASN A 94 6.34 10.52 -3.84
CA ASN A 94 5.90 11.26 -5.02
C ASN A 94 4.37 11.37 -5.03
N MET A 95 3.85 12.59 -5.13
CA MET A 95 2.42 12.90 -4.99
C MET A 95 2.01 13.98 -6.01
N ASN A 96 2.26 13.76 -7.31
CA ASN A 96 2.00 14.79 -8.32
C ASN A 96 0.50 15.07 -8.52
N GLU A 97 -0.35 14.06 -8.36
CA GLU A 97 -1.81 14.17 -8.52
C GLU A 97 -2.51 13.37 -7.42
N VAL A 98 -2.68 13.94 -6.23
CA VAL A 98 -3.33 13.28 -5.09
C VAL A 98 -4.52 14.04 -4.53
#